data_AF-A0A2D5PBR7-F1
#
_entry.id   AF-A0A2D5PBR7-F1
#
_cell.length_a   1.000
_cell.length_b   1.000
_cell.length_c   1.000
_cell.angle_alpha   90.00
_cell.angle_beta   90.00
_cell.angle_gamma   90.00
#
_symmetry.space_group_name_H-M   'P 1'
#
loop_
_entity.id
_entity.type
_entity.pdbx_description
1 polymer ?
#
loop_
_entity_poly.entity_id
_entity_poly.type
_entity_poly.pdbx_seq_one_letter_code
_entity_poly.pdbx_strand_id
1 'polypeptide(L)'
;MAFDGQALGFPSIQGCHAIVYQTSQGIYGYHNYGGSATAAFSVRAARFRHFLQQLGALNTPAYRLYGVSFVGNNQRGYAMNDVKGQWKQELTEFANALNYTGKISGYDLYKTFQGANDCAYVEFRANHHKCDLYVRQWMPGQENDVMLGVPPQNHHVRHNGVNMQNVDRAFTQISRIGVTKVSKQQLR
;
A
#
# COMPACT_ATOMS: atom_id res chain seq x y z
N MET A 1 -1.05 3.82 8.26
CA MET A 1 0.06 4.41 7.44
C MET A 1 1.38 4.10 8.12
N ALA A 2 2.49 3.99 7.38
CA ALA A 2 3.82 3.73 7.97
C ALA A 2 4.98 4.27 7.11
N PHE A 3 6.19 4.28 7.70
CA PHE A 3 7.46 4.56 7.05
C PHE A 3 8.47 3.49 7.46
N ASP A 4 9.31 3.10 6.50
CA ASP A 4 10.51 2.29 6.75
C ASP A 4 11.60 2.69 5.74
N GLY A 5 12.87 2.60 6.15
CA GLY A 5 13.99 2.94 5.26
C GLY A 5 14.22 1.90 4.15
N GLN A 6 13.72 0.67 4.30
CA GLN A 6 14.07 -0.48 3.46
C GLN A 6 12.87 -1.32 3.04
N ALA A 7 11.94 -1.65 3.94
CA ALA A 7 10.85 -2.58 3.64
C ALA A 7 9.53 -2.28 4.38
N LEU A 8 8.40 -2.44 3.67
CA LEU A 8 7.05 -2.24 4.21
C LEU A 8 6.13 -3.37 3.77
N GLY A 9 5.53 -4.03 4.77
CA GLY A 9 4.54 -5.08 4.64
C GLY A 9 3.12 -4.57 4.83
N PHE A 10 2.19 -5.12 4.05
CA PHE A 10 0.76 -4.91 4.19
C PHE A 10 0.09 -6.29 4.23
N PRO A 11 -0.41 -6.73 5.40
CA PRO A 11 -1.19 -7.96 5.46
C PRO A 11 -2.58 -7.74 4.93
N SER A 12 -3.28 -8.84 4.73
CA SER A 12 -4.73 -8.84 4.50
C SER A 12 -5.20 -7.93 3.35
N ILE A 13 -4.47 -7.89 2.23
CA ILE A 13 -4.93 -7.21 1.03
C ILE A 13 -6.09 -7.99 0.44
N GLN A 14 -7.30 -7.59 0.82
CA GLN A 14 -8.59 -8.13 0.37
C GLN A 14 -9.55 -6.96 0.25
N GLY A 15 -9.84 -6.52 -0.98
CA GLY A 15 -10.59 -5.26 -1.23
C GLY A 15 -9.90 -3.96 -0.77
N CYS A 16 -8.67 -4.06 -0.27
CA CYS A 16 -7.82 -2.93 0.09
C CYS A 16 -6.86 -2.58 -1.04
N HIS A 17 -6.36 -1.35 -1.03
CA HIS A 17 -5.34 -0.87 -1.98
C HIS A 17 -4.10 -0.43 -1.21
N ALA A 18 -3.01 -1.19 -1.29
CA ALA A 18 -1.74 -0.76 -0.69
C ALA A 18 -1.07 0.25 -1.62
N ILE A 19 -0.89 1.48 -1.12
CA ILE A 19 -0.22 2.58 -1.81
C ILE A 19 1.16 2.76 -1.20
N VAL A 20 2.21 2.81 -2.02
CA VAL A 20 3.59 3.07 -1.56
C VAL A 20 4.22 4.19 -2.35
N TYR A 21 4.77 5.16 -1.63
CA TYR A 21 5.55 6.26 -2.17
C TYR A 21 7.01 6.08 -1.76
N GLN A 22 7.90 5.96 -2.74
CA GLN A 22 9.33 5.80 -2.52
C GLN A 22 10.07 7.10 -2.79
N THR A 23 10.93 7.48 -1.87
CA THR A 23 11.85 8.62 -2.01
C THR A 23 13.29 8.19 -1.77
N SER A 24 14.24 9.14 -1.87
CA SER A 24 15.64 8.91 -1.52
C SER A 24 15.88 8.57 -0.05
N GLN A 25 14.92 8.84 0.84
CA GLN A 25 15.04 8.61 2.27
C GLN A 25 14.35 7.33 2.75
N GLY A 26 13.55 6.68 1.90
CA GLY A 26 12.88 5.43 2.25
C GLY A 26 11.55 5.25 1.54
N ILE A 27 10.71 4.41 2.12
CA ILE A 27 9.39 4.07 1.60
C ILE A 27 8.31 4.43 2.61
N TYR A 28 7.23 4.98 2.08
CA TYR A 28 6.08 5.44 2.85
C TYR A 28 4.85 4.71 2.36
N GLY A 29 4.10 4.12 3.28
CA GLY A 29 2.99 3.23 2.98
C GLY A 29 1.65 3.74 3.48
N TYR A 30 0.62 3.56 2.67
CA TYR A 30 -0.77 3.76 3.06
C TYR A 30 -1.62 2.54 2.71
N HIS A 31 -2.14 1.90 3.74
CA HIS A 31 -3.10 0.82 3.61
C HIS A 31 -4.49 1.44 3.43
N ASN A 32 -4.94 1.57 2.19
CA ASN A 32 -6.22 2.21 1.88
C ASN A 32 -7.36 1.18 1.96
N TYR A 33 -8.01 1.11 3.13
CA TYR A 33 -9.11 0.20 3.41
C TYR A 33 -10.39 0.59 2.66
N GLY A 34 -11.00 -0.40 1.99
CA GLY A 34 -12.40 -0.42 1.52
C GLY A 34 -12.85 0.66 0.53
N GLY A 35 -13.85 0.34 -0.30
CA GLY A 35 -14.61 1.30 -1.11
C GLY A 35 -13.88 1.88 -2.33
N SER A 36 -14.56 1.83 -3.47
CA SER A 36 -14.13 2.34 -4.78
C SER A 36 -14.75 3.68 -5.15
N ALA A 37 -15.55 4.27 -4.25
CA ALA A 37 -16.25 5.51 -4.53
C ALA A 37 -15.23 6.57 -4.94
N THR A 38 -15.28 7.00 -6.20
CA THR A 38 -14.31 7.92 -6.81
C THR A 38 -14.21 9.24 -6.04
N ALA A 39 -15.34 9.71 -5.49
CA ALA A 39 -15.39 10.89 -4.62
C ALA A 39 -14.51 10.77 -3.35
N ALA A 40 -14.23 9.56 -2.88
CA ALA A 40 -13.37 9.33 -1.71
C ALA A 40 -11.87 9.30 -2.05
N PHE A 41 -11.49 9.19 -3.32
CA PHE A 41 -10.08 9.06 -3.72
C PHE A 41 -9.28 10.30 -3.33
N SER A 42 -9.77 11.49 -3.67
CA SER A 42 -9.10 12.77 -3.35
C SER A 42 -8.96 12.98 -1.84
N VAL A 43 -9.97 12.62 -1.05
CA VAL A 43 -9.93 12.71 0.43
C VAL A 43 -8.84 11.78 1.00
N ARG A 44 -8.75 10.55 0.50
CA ARG A 44 -7.74 9.58 0.93
C ARG A 44 -6.33 9.98 0.48
N ALA A 45 -6.20 10.51 -0.72
CA ALA A 45 -4.97 11.06 -1.25
C ALA A 45 -4.47 12.26 -0.42
N ALA A 46 -5.37 13.16 -0.03
CA ALA A 46 -5.06 14.29 0.86
C ALA A 46 -4.58 13.83 2.24
N ARG A 47 -5.20 12.79 2.82
CA ARG A 47 -4.73 12.21 4.10
C ARG A 47 -3.31 11.66 3.99
N PHE A 48 -3.00 10.93 2.92
CA PHE A 48 -1.65 10.42 2.72
C PHE A 48 -0.64 11.54 2.48
N ARG A 49 -1.00 12.56 1.69
CA ARG A 49 -0.18 13.77 1.53
C ARG A 49 0.13 14.40 2.89
N HIS A 50 -0.87 14.57 3.75
CA HIS A 50 -0.69 15.18 5.06
C HIS A 50 0.29 14.39 5.93
N PHE A 51 0.17 13.07 5.95
CA PHE A 51 1.14 12.18 6.62
C PHE A 51 2.57 12.38 6.09
N LEU A 52 2.76 12.44 4.76
CA LEU A 52 4.07 12.68 4.17
C LEU A 52 4.63 14.08 4.48
N GLN A 53 3.77 15.09 4.57
CA GLN A 53 4.15 16.45 4.98
C GLN A 53 4.68 16.48 6.40
N GLN A 54 4.01 15.79 7.33
CA GLN A 54 4.42 15.72 8.74
C GLN A 54 5.79 15.07 8.91
N LEU A 55 6.14 14.11 8.05
CA LEU A 55 7.46 13.45 8.06
C LEU A 55 8.53 14.17 7.23
N GLY A 56 8.20 15.30 6.60
CA GLY A 56 9.12 16.02 5.71
C GLY A 56 9.42 15.31 4.37
N ALA A 57 8.72 14.21 4.08
CA ALA A 57 8.98 13.36 2.92
C ALA A 57 8.73 14.06 1.58
N LEU A 58 7.83 15.06 1.54
CA LEU A 58 7.54 15.81 0.31
C LEU A 58 8.69 16.71 -0.16
N ASN A 59 9.68 16.98 0.70
CA ASN A 59 10.86 17.76 0.35
C ASN A 59 12.02 16.89 -0.16
N THR A 60 11.77 15.59 -0.37
CA THR A 60 12.80 14.62 -0.73
C THR A 60 12.62 14.14 -2.17
N PRO A 61 13.70 13.90 -2.93
CA PRO A 61 13.61 13.35 -4.27
C PRO A 61 12.78 12.07 -4.32
N ALA A 62 11.69 12.12 -5.09
CA ALA A 62 10.75 11.01 -5.23
C ALA A 62 11.17 10.09 -6.38
N TYR A 63 11.16 8.78 -6.14
CA TYR A 63 11.52 7.79 -7.15
C TYR A 63 10.30 7.20 -7.84
N ARG A 64 9.30 6.72 -7.07
CA ARG A 64 8.16 5.99 -7.63
C ARG A 64 6.94 5.97 -6.72
N LEU A 65 5.75 5.96 -7.35
CA LEU A 65 4.48 5.65 -6.71
C LEU A 65 4.01 4.25 -7.13
N TYR A 66 3.53 3.48 -6.16
CA TYR A 66 3.07 2.11 -6.33
C TYR A 66 1.64 1.93 -5.83
N GLY A 67 0.90 1.03 -6.48
CA GLY A 67 -0.40 0.55 -6.03
C GLY A 67 -0.53 -0.97 -6.17
N VAL A 68 -1.06 -1.63 -5.14
CA VAL A 68 -1.29 -3.09 -5.14
C VAL A 68 -2.70 -3.38 -4.66
N SER A 69 -3.45 -4.15 -5.45
CA SER A 69 -4.80 -4.61 -5.12
C SER A 69 -5.10 -5.88 -5.89
N PHE A 70 -6.13 -6.62 -5.50
CA PHE A 70 -6.78 -7.57 -6.39
C PHE A 70 -7.70 -6.80 -7.33
N VAL A 71 -7.22 -6.48 -8.54
CA VAL A 71 -7.97 -5.69 -9.53
C VAL A 71 -8.90 -6.62 -10.31
N GLY A 72 -8.41 -7.80 -10.71
CA GLY A 72 -9.20 -8.75 -11.51
C GLY A 72 -10.45 -9.31 -10.83
N ASN A 73 -10.45 -9.55 -9.51
CA ASN A 73 -11.64 -9.97 -8.76
C ASN A 73 -12.52 -8.78 -8.29
N ASN A 74 -12.03 -7.55 -8.49
CA ASN A 74 -12.70 -6.31 -8.13
C ASN A 74 -13.27 -6.24 -6.70
N GLN A 75 -12.64 -6.87 -5.71
CA GLN A 75 -13.09 -6.77 -4.31
C GLN A 75 -12.94 -5.36 -3.73
N ARG A 76 -12.15 -4.52 -4.40
CA ARG A 76 -12.06 -3.09 -4.12
C ARG A 76 -13.38 -2.36 -4.39
N GLY A 77 -14.24 -2.94 -5.22
CA GLY A 77 -15.60 -2.48 -5.51
C GLY A 77 -15.73 -1.53 -6.69
N TYR A 78 -14.72 -1.42 -7.57
CA TYR A 78 -14.75 -0.50 -8.72
C TYR A 78 -15.95 -0.77 -9.63
N ALA A 79 -16.32 0.18 -10.49
CA ALA A 79 -17.37 -0.06 -11.47
C ALA A 79 -16.96 -1.22 -12.40
N MET A 80 -17.84 -2.23 -12.55
CA MET A 80 -17.53 -3.47 -13.27
C MET A 80 -17.11 -3.25 -14.73
N ASN A 81 -17.62 -2.20 -15.37
CA ASN A 81 -17.28 -1.83 -16.74
C ASN A 81 -15.96 -1.02 -16.86
N ASP A 82 -15.37 -0.56 -15.75
CA ASP A 82 -14.14 0.24 -15.76
C ASP A 82 -13.23 0.01 -14.54
N VAL A 83 -13.06 -1.25 -14.14
CA VAL A 83 -12.26 -1.63 -12.98
C VAL A 83 -10.81 -1.11 -13.08
N LYS A 84 -10.19 -1.27 -14.26
CA LYS A 84 -8.81 -0.83 -14.49
C LYS A 84 -8.69 0.69 -14.62
N GLY A 85 -9.67 1.37 -15.21
CA GLY A 85 -9.67 2.83 -15.29
C GLY A 85 -9.79 3.46 -13.92
N GLN A 86 -10.71 2.99 -13.07
CA GLN A 86 -10.84 3.49 -11.70
C GLN A 86 -9.62 3.18 -10.83
N TRP A 87 -8.99 2.02 -11.00
CA TRP A 87 -7.73 1.72 -10.31
C TRP A 87 -6.61 2.69 -10.68
N LYS A 88 -6.47 2.99 -11.98
CA LYS A 88 -5.52 4.00 -12.48
C LYS A 88 -5.89 5.40 -11.98
N GLN A 89 -7.17 5.75 -12.00
CA GLN A 89 -7.68 7.02 -11.50
C GLN A 89 -7.34 7.20 -10.03
N GLU A 90 -7.58 6.20 -9.18
CA GLU A 90 -7.23 6.27 -7.76
C GLU A 90 -5.74 6.57 -7.58
N LEU A 91 -4.84 5.84 -8.25
CA LEU A 91 -3.40 6.12 -8.17
C LEU A 91 -3.00 7.48 -8.73
N THR A 92 -3.75 7.99 -9.70
CA THR A 92 -3.53 9.33 -10.28
C THR A 92 -3.93 10.42 -9.28
N GLU A 93 -5.03 10.25 -8.55
CA GLU A 93 -5.43 11.15 -7.46
C GLU A 93 -4.35 11.21 -6.36
N PHE A 94 -3.78 10.06 -5.99
CA PHE A 94 -2.62 10.03 -5.09
C PHE A 94 -1.43 10.78 -5.68
N ALA A 95 -1.05 10.51 -6.93
CA ALA A 95 0.07 11.21 -7.55
C ALA A 95 -0.15 12.74 -7.60
N ASN A 96 -1.36 13.18 -7.95
CA ASN A 96 -1.73 14.59 -8.01
C ASN A 96 -1.65 15.25 -6.64
N ALA A 97 -2.23 14.61 -5.60
CA ALA A 97 -2.13 15.13 -4.24
C ALA A 97 -0.68 15.24 -3.75
N LEU A 98 0.23 14.39 -4.24
CA LEU A 98 1.64 14.43 -3.89
C LEU A 98 2.48 15.39 -4.77
N ASN A 99 1.88 16.03 -5.78
CA ASN A 99 2.59 16.74 -6.86
C ASN A 99 3.64 15.86 -7.56
N TYR A 100 3.38 14.55 -7.63
CA TYR A 100 4.30 13.57 -8.18
C TYR A 100 4.05 13.34 -9.68
N THR A 101 5.02 13.69 -10.51
CA THR A 101 4.95 13.57 -11.98
C THR A 101 5.70 12.36 -12.54
N GLY A 102 6.41 11.61 -11.70
CA GLY A 102 7.19 10.46 -12.13
C GLY A 102 6.33 9.21 -12.41
N LYS A 103 7.02 8.06 -12.49
CA LYS A 103 6.46 6.77 -12.89
C LYS A 103 5.47 6.22 -11.86
N ILE A 104 4.33 5.72 -12.33
CA ILE A 104 3.34 5.01 -11.49
C ILE A 104 3.35 3.54 -11.87
N SER A 105 3.45 2.64 -10.88
CA SER A 105 3.45 1.19 -11.10
C SER A 105 2.35 0.50 -10.32
N GLY A 106 1.61 -0.36 -10.98
CA GLY A 106 0.53 -1.14 -10.38
C GLY A 106 0.83 -2.63 -10.37
N TYR A 107 0.31 -3.33 -9.37
CA TYR A 107 0.30 -4.79 -9.33
C TYR A 107 -1.13 -5.29 -9.08
N ASP A 108 -1.62 -6.10 -10.01
CA ASP A 108 -2.89 -6.79 -9.91
C ASP A 108 -2.65 -8.20 -9.37
N LEU A 109 -2.95 -8.40 -8.09
CA LEU A 109 -2.72 -9.66 -7.39
C LEU A 109 -3.57 -10.80 -7.95
N TYR A 110 -4.70 -10.51 -8.57
CA TYR A 110 -5.55 -11.53 -9.18
C TYR A 110 -4.81 -12.32 -10.26
N LYS A 111 -3.97 -11.64 -11.05
CA LYS A 111 -3.12 -12.28 -12.06
C LYS A 111 -2.03 -13.14 -11.44
N THR A 112 -1.49 -12.72 -10.30
CA THR A 112 -0.44 -13.47 -9.61
C THR A 112 -0.97 -14.77 -9.04
N PHE A 113 -2.13 -14.73 -8.37
CA PHE A 113 -2.71 -15.90 -7.74
C PHE A 113 -3.66 -16.69 -8.66
N GLN A 114 -3.77 -16.32 -9.93
CA GLN A 114 -4.61 -16.98 -10.94
C GLN A 114 -6.07 -17.17 -10.48
N GLY A 115 -6.60 -16.18 -9.75
CA GLY A 115 -7.95 -16.23 -9.19
C GLY A 115 -8.12 -17.11 -7.95
N ALA A 116 -7.06 -17.75 -7.45
CA ALA A 116 -7.08 -18.41 -6.16
C ALA A 116 -6.89 -17.38 -5.03
N ASN A 117 -7.74 -17.44 -4.01
CA ASN A 117 -7.68 -16.70 -2.75
C ASN A 117 -7.88 -15.19 -2.83
N ASP A 118 -8.72 -14.73 -1.92
CA ASP A 118 -9.20 -13.36 -1.84
C ASP A 118 -8.31 -12.47 -0.95
N CYS A 119 -7.16 -12.96 -0.51
CA CYS A 119 -6.37 -12.28 0.51
C CYS A 119 -4.87 -12.58 0.37
N ALA A 120 -4.05 -11.53 0.46
CA ALA A 120 -2.61 -11.65 0.35
C ALA A 120 -1.87 -10.77 1.35
N TYR A 121 -0.69 -11.24 1.75
CA TYR A 121 0.36 -10.38 2.28
C TYR A 121 1.20 -9.86 1.12
N VAL A 122 1.56 -8.58 1.19
CA VAL A 122 2.44 -7.95 0.22
C VAL A 122 3.54 -7.16 0.92
N GLU A 123 4.75 -7.24 0.41
CA GLU A 123 5.92 -6.56 0.97
C GLU A 123 6.70 -5.84 -0.13
N PHE A 124 6.86 -4.54 0.04
CA PHE A 124 7.74 -3.73 -0.79
C PHE A 124 9.12 -3.69 -0.18
N ARG A 125 10.15 -3.87 -1.01
CA ARG A 125 11.55 -3.70 -0.63
C ARG A 125 12.21 -2.68 -1.53
N ALA A 126 12.78 -1.63 -0.95
CA ALA A 126 13.57 -0.65 -1.68
C ALA A 126 14.79 -1.33 -2.32
N ASN A 127 15.02 -0.99 -3.58
CA ASN A 127 16.11 -1.46 -4.43
C ASN A 127 16.53 -0.29 -5.33
N HIS A 128 17.41 0.56 -4.81
CA HIS A 128 17.78 1.85 -5.40
C HIS A 128 16.53 2.70 -5.73
N HIS A 129 16.35 3.11 -7.00
CA HIS A 129 15.25 3.97 -7.44
C HIS A 129 13.95 3.21 -7.78
N LYS A 130 13.80 1.99 -7.27
CA LYS A 130 12.58 1.19 -7.38
C LYS A 130 12.39 0.36 -6.12
N CYS A 131 11.19 -0.13 -5.91
CA CYS A 131 10.86 -1.25 -5.05
C CYS A 131 10.64 -2.53 -5.85
N ASP A 132 11.08 -3.64 -5.27
CA ASP A 132 10.63 -4.99 -5.61
C ASP A 132 9.41 -5.35 -4.74
N LEU A 133 8.43 -6.07 -5.32
CA LEU A 133 7.24 -6.53 -4.59
C LEU A 133 7.32 -8.04 -4.38
N TYR A 134 7.12 -8.45 -3.14
CA TYR A 134 7.02 -9.84 -2.71
C TYR A 134 5.61 -10.09 -2.19
N VAL A 135 5.04 -11.24 -2.51
CA VAL A 135 3.67 -11.58 -2.09
C VAL A 135 3.60 -13.01 -1.60
N ARG A 136 2.68 -13.28 -0.69
CA ARG A 136 2.20 -14.63 -0.40
C ARG A 136 0.72 -14.59 -0.14
N GLN A 137 0.07 -15.72 -0.33
CA GLN A 137 -1.31 -15.88 0.10
C GLN A 137 -1.42 -15.66 1.60
N TRP A 138 -2.45 -14.93 2.03
CA TRP A 138 -2.76 -14.73 3.44
C TRP A 138 -3.89 -15.68 3.84
N MET A 139 -3.58 -16.65 4.71
CA MET A 139 -4.57 -17.58 5.25
C MET A 139 -4.94 -17.16 6.68
N PRO A 140 -6.24 -17.06 7.02
CA PRO A 140 -6.68 -16.87 8.40
C PRO A 140 -6.05 -17.92 9.31
N GLY A 141 -5.50 -17.50 10.46
CA GLY A 141 -4.82 -18.41 11.40
C GLY A 141 -3.34 -18.70 11.10
N GLN A 142 -2.77 -18.20 10.00
CA GLN A 142 -1.32 -18.17 9.77
C GLN A 142 -0.63 -16.92 10.38
N GLU A 143 -1.29 -16.28 11.34
CA GLU A 143 -0.79 -15.09 12.05
C GLU A 143 0.42 -15.38 12.97
N ASN A 144 0.79 -16.66 13.12
CA ASN A 144 1.96 -17.13 13.88
C ASN A 144 3.31 -16.73 13.27
N ASP A 145 3.30 -15.93 12.20
CA ASP A 145 4.48 -15.19 11.77
C ASP A 145 4.83 -14.14 12.83
N VAL A 146 5.59 -14.63 13.81
CA VAL A 146 6.13 -13.94 14.97
C VAL A 146 6.41 -12.47 14.62
N MET A 147 5.75 -11.57 15.36
CA MET A 147 6.14 -10.17 15.49
C MET A 147 7.52 -10.12 16.17
N LEU A 148 8.55 -10.54 15.45
CA LEU A 148 9.93 -10.42 15.91
C LEU A 148 10.26 -8.94 15.82
N GLY A 149 10.24 -8.23 16.95
CA GLY A 149 11.28 -7.24 17.20
C GLY A 149 10.87 -5.80 17.50
N VAL A 150 9.59 -5.41 17.53
CA VAL A 150 9.20 -4.11 18.10
C VAL A 150 7.94 -4.32 18.93
N PRO A 151 7.99 -4.22 20.28
CA PRO A 151 6.77 -4.07 21.06
C PRO A 151 6.00 -2.90 20.43
N PRO A 152 4.66 -2.93 20.32
CA PRO A 152 3.93 -1.76 19.86
C PRO A 152 4.36 -0.60 20.77
N GLN A 153 5.27 0.26 20.28
CA GLN A 153 5.47 1.53 20.93
C GLN A 153 4.11 2.17 20.76
N ASN A 154 3.43 2.34 21.89
CA ASN A 154 2.25 3.16 22.03
C ASN A 154 2.64 4.59 21.65
N HIS A 155 2.93 4.84 20.36
CA HIS A 155 2.85 6.15 19.76
C HIS A 155 1.35 6.42 19.61
N HIS A 156 0.70 6.63 20.76
CA HIS A 156 -0.47 7.47 20.82
C HIS A 156 -0.03 8.86 20.37
N VAL A 157 0.00 9.10 19.07
CA VAL A 157 -0.10 10.46 18.56
C VAL A 157 -1.54 10.88 18.83
N ARG A 158 -1.79 11.34 20.06
CA ARG A 158 -3.01 12.05 20.40
C ARG A 158 -2.99 13.37 19.63
N HIS A 159 -3.72 13.45 18.53
CA HIS A 159 -4.14 14.72 17.98
C HIS A 159 -5.67 14.70 17.85
N ASN A 160 -6.35 15.52 18.65
CA ASN A 160 -7.77 15.87 18.55
C ASN A 160 -8.81 14.73 18.67
N GLY A 161 -8.66 13.82 19.64
CA GLY A 161 -9.81 13.11 20.21
C GLY A 161 -10.56 12.11 19.30
N VAL A 162 -10.00 11.72 18.15
CA VAL A 162 -10.59 10.65 17.33
C VAL A 162 -9.98 9.31 17.71
N ASN A 163 -10.79 8.43 18.29
CA ASN A 163 -10.44 7.04 18.56
C ASN A 163 -10.46 6.25 17.23
N MET A 164 -9.38 6.32 16.46
CA MET A 164 -9.19 5.44 15.31
C MET A 164 -8.80 4.05 15.83
N GLN A 165 -9.70 3.07 15.66
CA GLN A 165 -9.40 1.68 15.97
C GLN A 165 -8.15 1.22 15.20
N ASN A 166 -7.37 0.39 15.89
CA ASN A 166 -5.97 0.05 15.70
C ASN A 166 -5.74 -0.92 14.52
N VAL A 167 -6.20 -0.56 13.31
CA VAL A 167 -6.09 -1.40 12.11
C VAL A 167 -5.08 -0.91 11.08
N ASP A 168 -4.57 0.32 11.25
CA ASP A 168 -3.66 1.07 10.35
C ASP A 168 -2.21 0.52 10.21
N ARG A 169 -1.98 -0.72 10.66
CA ARG A 169 -0.64 -1.31 10.78
C ARG A 169 -0.14 -1.74 9.40
N ALA A 170 0.76 -0.94 8.83
CA ALA A 170 1.78 -1.48 7.94
C ALA A 170 2.93 -2.00 8.82
N PHE A 171 3.46 -3.15 8.46
CA PHE A 171 4.40 -3.91 9.28
C PHE A 171 5.80 -3.71 8.72
N THR A 172 6.78 -3.53 9.60
CA THR A 172 8.18 -3.38 9.20
C THR A 172 8.94 -4.71 9.25
N GLN A 173 8.40 -5.72 9.98
CA GLN A 173 9.03 -7.04 10.14
C GLN A 173 7.98 -8.16 10.22
N ILE A 174 7.91 -9.02 9.20
CA ILE A 174 7.11 -10.25 9.16
C ILE A 174 8.01 -11.40 8.68
N SER A 175 7.73 -12.62 9.15
CA SER A 175 8.33 -13.86 8.65
C SER A 175 8.30 -13.93 7.12
N ARG A 176 9.45 -14.21 6.54
CA ARG A 176 9.70 -14.14 5.09
C ARG A 176 9.53 -15.48 4.37
N ILE A 177 9.02 -16.49 5.07
CA ILE A 177 8.83 -17.83 4.50
C ILE A 177 7.69 -17.77 3.47
N GLY A 178 7.93 -18.30 2.27
CA GLY A 178 6.91 -18.47 1.23
C GLY A 178 6.52 -17.21 0.44
N VAL A 179 7.28 -16.11 0.52
CA VAL A 179 7.03 -14.94 -0.33
C VAL A 179 7.68 -15.07 -1.72
N THR A 180 6.92 -14.75 -2.77
CA THR A 180 7.36 -14.81 -4.16
C THR A 180 7.41 -13.41 -4.77
N LYS A 181 8.47 -13.12 -5.54
CA LYS A 181 8.63 -11.84 -6.24
C LYS A 181 7.70 -11.75 -7.44
N VAL A 182 7.04 -10.61 -7.64
CA VAL A 182 6.08 -10.40 -8.75
C VAL A 182 6.51 -9.31 -9.71
N SER A 183 6.09 -9.44 -10.97
CA SER A 183 6.31 -8.44 -12.01
C SER A 183 5.25 -7.33 -11.98
N LYS A 184 5.66 -6.12 -12.34
CA LYS A 184 4.81 -4.91 -12.28
C LYS A 184 4.19 -4.58 -13.63
N GLN A 185 3.05 -3.89 -13.59
CA GLN A 185 2.49 -3.19 -14.74
C GLN A 185 2.82 -1.69 -14.63
N GLN A 186 3.35 -1.09 -15.70
CA GLN A 186 3.49 0.37 -15.78
C GLN A 186 2.12 0.99 -16.11
N LEU A 187 1.71 1.99 -15.32
CA LEU A 187 0.40 2.63 -15.46
C LEU A 187 0.48 4.06 -16.02
N ARG A 188 1.59 4.74 -15.75
CA ARG A 188 1.99 6.04 -16.30
C ARG A 188 3.52 6.05 -16.39
#